data_AF-A0A2V7HF68-F1
#
_entry.id   AF-A0A2V7HF68-F1
#
_cell.length_a   1.000
_cell.length_b   1.000
_cell.length_c   1.000
_cell.angle_alpha   90.00
_cell.angle_beta   90.00
_cell.angle_gamma   90.00
#
_symmetry.space_group_name_H-M   'P 1'
#
loop_
_entity.id
_entity.type
_entity.pdbx_description
1 polymer ?
#
loop_
_entity_poly.entity_id
_entity_poly.type
_entity_poly.pdbx_seq_one_letter_code
_entity_poly.pdbx_strand_id
1 'polypeptide(L)'
;DALVSAGYVYRGEQGISGRDFFRRGEPRQYHLHLTTIDSSFWRDHQRFRDYLLSHPDAAAEYSALKRNLAARHPQDREAYIEGKTAFVNAILKQAR
;
A
#
# COMPACT_ATOMS: atom_id res chain seq x y z
N ASP A 1 -6.40 13.34 18.42
CA ASP A 1 -7.47 12.87 19.32
C ASP A 1 -8.58 12.09 18.62
N ALA A 2 -9.31 12.66 17.66
CA ALA A 2 -10.46 11.97 17.02
C ALA A 2 -10.15 10.56 16.46
N LEU A 3 -9.02 10.37 15.76
CA LEU A 3 -8.62 9.06 15.23
C LEU A 3 -8.33 8.05 16.34
N VAL A 4 -7.69 8.49 17.42
CA VAL A 4 -7.40 7.63 18.58
C VAL A 4 -8.68 7.21 19.26
N SER A 5 -9.63 8.15 19.45
CA SER A 5 -10.96 7.85 19.96
C SER A 5 -11.75 6.88 19.07
N ALA A 6 -11.50 6.89 17.76
CA ALA A 6 -12.06 5.92 16.81
C ALA A 6 -11.34 4.55 16.80
N GLY A 7 -10.38 4.35 17.70
CA GLY A 7 -9.63 3.10 17.87
C GLY A 7 -8.38 2.97 17.00
N TYR A 8 -7.93 4.05 16.34
CA TYR A 8 -6.68 4.02 15.58
C TYR A 8 -5.46 4.25 16.48
N VAL A 9 -4.42 3.46 16.24
CA VAL A 9 -3.12 3.61 16.88
C VAL A 9 -2.18 4.32 15.91
N TYR A 10 -1.67 5.48 16.32
CA TYR A 10 -0.64 6.21 15.59
C TYR A 10 0.70 5.44 15.61
N ARG A 11 1.39 5.42 14.47
CA ARG A 11 2.63 4.65 14.26
C ARG A 11 3.78 5.52 13.74
N GLY A 12 3.60 6.83 13.64
CA GLY A 12 4.60 7.71 13.03
C GLY A 12 4.76 7.48 11.54
N GLU A 13 5.92 7.87 11.01
CA GLU A 13 6.19 7.83 9.57
C GLU A 13 6.57 6.46 9.02
N GLN A 14 6.98 5.49 9.85
CA GLN A 14 7.42 4.14 9.46
C GLN A 14 8.23 4.11 8.13
N GLY A 15 9.24 4.98 8.03
CA GLY A 15 10.17 5.02 6.89
C GLY A 15 9.67 5.74 5.63
N ILE A 16 8.51 6.39 5.66
CA ILE A 16 8.00 7.21 4.53
C ILE A 16 7.81 8.65 4.99
N SER A 17 8.74 9.52 4.59
CA SER A 17 8.74 10.95 4.90
C SER A 17 7.43 11.62 4.46
N GLY A 18 6.85 12.44 5.34
CA GLY A 18 5.62 13.19 5.05
C GLY A 18 4.35 12.35 5.04
N ARG A 19 4.38 11.18 5.68
CA ARG A 19 3.22 10.27 5.79
C ARG A 19 3.06 9.73 7.20
N ASP A 20 2.07 10.26 7.91
CA ASP A 20 1.61 9.71 9.18
C ASP A 20 0.83 8.41 8.95
N PHE A 21 1.20 7.37 9.69
CA PHE A 21 0.56 6.08 9.59
C PHE A 21 -0.25 5.73 10.83
N PHE A 22 -1.47 5.24 10.61
CA PHE A 22 -2.35 4.73 11.66
C PHE A 22 -2.83 3.32 11.33
N ARG A 23 -3.04 2.50 12.37
CA ARG A 23 -3.62 1.16 12.25
C ARG A 23 -4.84 0.99 13.16
N ARG A 24 -5.77 0.11 12.78
CA ARG A 24 -6.89 -0.29 13.65
C ARG A 24 -7.24 -1.78 13.48
N GLY A 25 -7.67 -2.41 14.57
CA GLY A 25 -8.08 -3.82 14.65
C GLY A 25 -6.96 -4.78 15.11
N GLU A 26 -7.37 -5.90 15.70
CA GLU A 26 -6.51 -7.03 16.12
C GLU A 26 -7.23 -8.37 15.80
N PRO A 27 -6.77 -9.19 14.84
CA PRO A 27 -5.67 -8.89 13.92
C PRO A 27 -5.98 -7.66 13.08
N ARG A 28 -4.92 -6.97 12.63
CA ARG A 28 -5.00 -5.70 11.90
C ARG A 28 -5.98 -5.73 10.71
N GLN A 29 -6.97 -4.84 10.73
CA GLN A 29 -8.02 -4.73 9.70
C GLN A 29 -7.88 -3.49 8.81
N TYR A 30 -7.43 -2.36 9.38
CA TYR A 30 -7.41 -1.07 8.67
C TYR A 30 -6.02 -0.42 8.70
N HIS A 31 -5.62 0.10 7.54
CA HIS A 31 -4.45 0.98 7.36
C HIS A 31 -4.96 2.34 6.95
N LEU A 32 -4.50 3.38 7.64
CA LEU A 32 -4.78 4.76 7.27
C LEU A 32 -3.44 5.45 7.06
N HIS A 33 -3.24 5.93 5.83
CA HIS A 33 -2.11 6.77 5.45
C HIS A 33 -2.62 8.20 5.38
N LEU A 34 -2.12 9.06 6.26
CA LEU A 34 -2.40 10.49 6.26
C LEU A 34 -1.19 11.21 5.64
N THR A 35 -1.42 12.01 4.62
CA THR A 35 -0.38 12.74 3.89
C THR A 35 -0.93 14.05 3.36
N THR A 36 -0.06 14.98 2.98
CA THR A 36 -0.44 16.22 2.32
C THR A 36 -1.03 15.95 0.94
N ILE A 37 -2.05 16.72 0.57
CA ILE A 37 -2.56 16.78 -0.80
C ILE A 37 -1.40 17.11 -1.73
N ASP A 38 -1.36 16.49 -2.91
CA ASP A 38 -0.28 16.67 -3.89
C ASP A 38 1.13 16.31 -3.39
N SER A 39 1.27 15.54 -2.32
CA SER A 39 2.55 14.90 -2.02
C SER A 39 2.88 13.83 -3.08
N SER A 40 4.16 13.43 -3.17
CA SER A 40 4.55 12.30 -4.02
C SER A 40 3.79 11.03 -3.64
N PHE A 41 3.69 10.74 -2.34
CA PHE A 41 2.94 9.60 -1.82
C PHE A 41 1.46 9.64 -2.25
N TRP A 42 0.81 10.81 -2.14
CA TRP A 42 -0.57 11.00 -2.56
C TRP A 42 -0.74 10.74 -4.06
N ARG A 43 0.08 11.38 -4.90
CA ARG A 43 0.01 11.21 -6.37
C ARG A 43 0.27 9.78 -6.79
N ASP A 44 1.28 9.13 -6.23
CA ASP A 44 1.64 7.77 -6.59
C ASP A 44 0.54 6.78 -6.20
N HIS A 45 -0.13 6.98 -5.06
CA HIS A 45 -1.28 6.14 -4.68
C HIS A 45 -2.47 6.31 -5.64
N GLN A 46 -2.79 7.54 -6.05
CA GLN A 46 -3.85 7.80 -7.03
C GLN A 46 -3.49 7.16 -8.38
N ARG A 47 -2.28 7.43 -8.90
CA ARG A 47 -1.78 6.88 -10.17
C ARG A 47 -1.80 5.36 -10.19
N PHE A 48 -1.29 4.71 -9.16
CA PHE A 48 -1.28 3.25 -9.08
C PHE A 48 -2.71 2.68 -9.11
N ARG A 49 -3.64 3.25 -8.34
CA ARG A 49 -5.04 2.85 -8.34
C ARG A 49 -5.67 3.02 -9.72
N ASP A 50 -5.53 4.21 -10.30
CA ASP A 50 -6.21 4.58 -11.55
C ASP A 50 -5.66 3.79 -12.74
N TYR A 51 -4.35 3.49 -12.73
CA TYR A 51 -3.74 2.61 -13.71
C TYR A 51 -4.35 1.20 -13.65
N LEU A 52 -4.42 0.59 -12.47
CA LEU A 52 -4.99 -0.76 -12.33
C LEU A 52 -6.49 -0.81 -12.67
N LEU A 53 -7.24 0.27 -12.42
CA LEU A 53 -8.65 0.37 -12.80
C LEU A 53 -8.84 0.45 -14.32
N SER A 54 -7.92 1.09 -15.04
CA SER A 54 -7.97 1.24 -16.50
C SER A 54 -7.28 0.12 -17.27
N HIS A 55 -6.47 -0.72 -16.62
CA HIS A 55 -5.71 -1.82 -17.23
C HIS A 55 -6.03 -3.16 -16.52
N PRO A 56 -7.14 -3.83 -16.89
CA PRO A 56 -7.57 -5.08 -16.26
C PRO A 56 -6.50 -6.19 -16.28
N ASP A 57 -5.70 -6.27 -17.34
CA ASP A 57 -4.62 -7.26 -17.46
C ASP A 57 -3.53 -7.03 -16.40
N ALA A 58 -3.13 -5.77 -16.19
CA ALA A 58 -2.17 -5.42 -15.14
C ALA A 58 -2.74 -5.70 -13.73
N ALA A 59 -4.04 -5.47 -13.52
CA ALA A 59 -4.71 -5.83 -12.27
C ALA A 59 -4.74 -7.35 -12.05
N ALA A 60 -4.97 -8.13 -13.10
CA ALA A 60 -4.94 -9.59 -13.06
C ALA A 60 -3.52 -10.11 -12.73
N GLU A 61 -2.50 -9.56 -13.38
CA GLU A 61 -1.09 -9.88 -13.12
C GLU A 61 -0.73 -9.57 -11.66
N TYR A 62 -1.08 -8.37 -11.17
CA TYR A 62 -0.82 -7.99 -9.79
C TYR A 62 -1.52 -8.92 -8.79
N SER A 63 -2.76 -9.32 -9.10
CA SER A 63 -3.51 -10.26 -8.27
C SER A 63 -2.87 -11.65 -8.25
N ALA A 64 -2.38 -12.15 -9.38
CA ALA A 64 -1.69 -13.42 -9.47
C ALA A 64 -0.37 -13.39 -8.70
N LEU A 65 0.42 -12.33 -8.86
CA LEU A 65 1.65 -12.10 -8.12
C LEU A 65 1.41 -12.12 -6.61
N LYS A 66 0.41 -11.36 -6.12
CA LYS A 66 0.08 -11.33 -4.68
C LYS A 66 -0.32 -12.71 -4.14
N ARG A 67 -1.15 -13.47 -4.87
CA ARG A 67 -1.54 -14.83 -4.45
C ARG A 67 -0.34 -15.75 -4.35
N ASN A 68 0.54 -15.68 -5.34
CA ASN A 68 1.71 -16.53 -5.40
C ASN A 68 2.75 -16.18 -4.31
N LEU A 69 3.00 -14.89 -4.06
CA LEU A 69 3.86 -14.45 -2.95
C LEU A 69 3.30 -14.85 -1.59
N ALA A 70 1.98 -14.73 -1.38
CA ALA A 70 1.35 -15.15 -0.14
C ALA A 70 1.49 -16.67 0.12
N ALA A 71 1.43 -17.48 -0.94
CA ALA A 71 1.66 -18.92 -0.85
C ALA A 71 3.13 -19.27 -0.57
N ARG A 72 4.09 -18.54 -1.16
CA ARG A 72 5.54 -18.75 -0.92
C ARG A 72 6.00 -18.25 0.45
N HIS A 73 5.41 -17.17 0.96
CA HIS A 73 5.85 -16.47 2.17
C HIS A 73 4.70 -16.33 3.19
N PRO A 74 4.11 -17.43 3.69
CA PRO A 74 2.91 -17.37 4.54
C PRO A 74 3.14 -16.70 5.90
N GLN A 75 4.37 -16.74 6.41
CA GLN A 75 4.76 -16.15 7.70
C GLN A 75 5.80 -15.03 7.55
N ASP A 76 6.30 -14.80 6.32
CA ASP A 76 7.30 -13.79 6.03
C ASP A 76 6.66 -12.61 5.29
N ARG A 77 6.21 -11.65 6.09
CA ARG A 77 5.56 -10.46 5.59
C ARG A 77 6.52 -9.54 4.85
N GLU A 78 7.80 -9.52 5.21
CA GLU A 78 8.79 -8.65 4.58
C GLU A 78 9.09 -9.13 3.16
N ALA A 79 9.35 -10.43 2.99
CA ALA A 79 9.52 -11.03 1.67
C ALA A 79 8.28 -10.85 0.77
N TYR A 80 7.07 -10.95 1.34
CA TYR A 80 5.84 -10.64 0.61
C TYR A 80 5.78 -9.18 0.12
N ILE A 81 6.20 -8.23 0.96
CA ILE A 81 6.22 -6.80 0.60
C ILE A 81 7.27 -6.53 -0.47
N GLU A 82 8.48 -7.07 -0.29
CA GLU A 82 9.58 -6.90 -1.21
C GLU A 82 9.29 -7.50 -2.59
N GLY A 83 8.72 -8.71 -2.62
CA GLY A 83 8.44 -9.43 -3.86
C GLY A 83 7.46 -8.73 -4.80
N LYS A 84 6.65 -7.77 -4.31
CA LYS A 84 5.76 -6.96 -5.15
C LYS A 84 6.30 -5.58 -5.49
N THR A 85 7.41 -5.15 -4.89
CA THR A 85 7.96 -3.80 -5.06
C THR A 85 8.31 -3.51 -6.51
N ALA A 86 8.96 -4.45 -7.21
CA ALA A 86 9.35 -4.27 -8.61
C ALA A 86 8.13 -4.02 -9.53
N PHE A 87 7.05 -4.79 -9.33
CA PHE A 87 5.81 -4.62 -10.07
C PHE A 87 5.18 -3.24 -9.81
N VAL A 88 5.05 -2.84 -8.54
CA VAL A 88 4.46 -1.54 -8.17
C VAL A 88 5.25 -0.39 -8.81
N ASN A 89 6.58 -0.45 -8.77
CA ASN A 89 7.45 0.56 -9.37
C ASN A 89 7.32 0.61 -10.91
N ALA A 90 7.17 -0.54 -11.57
CA ALA A 90 6.96 -0.60 -13.01
C ALA A 90 5.64 0.08 -13.42
N ILE A 91 4.55 -0.22 -12.70
CA ILE A 91 3.25 0.43 -12.92
C ILE A 91 3.33 1.94 -12.68
N LEU A 92 3.95 2.36 -11.58
CA LEU A 92 4.13 3.79 -11.29
C LEU A 92 4.97 4.51 -12.36
N LYS A 93 5.89 3.83 -13.03
CA LYS A 93 6.64 4.39 -14.16
C LYS A 93 5.78 4.53 -15.42
N GLN A 94 4.86 3.61 -15.66
CA GLN A 94 3.93 3.64 -16.80
C GLN A 94 2.80 4.66 -16.60
N ALA A 95 2.40 4.89 -15.36
CA ALA A 95 1.34 5.82 -14.98
C ALA A 95 1.80 7.29 -14.81
N ARG A 96 3.01 7.63 -15.27
CA ARG A 96 3.61 8.97 -15.15
C ARG A 96 3.24 9.89 -16.29
#